data_AF-A0A221KDN2-F1
#
_entry.id   AF-A0A221KDN2-F1
#
_cell.length_a   1.000
_cell.length_b   1.000
_cell.length_c   1.000
_cell.angle_alpha   90.00
_cell.angle_beta   90.00
_cell.angle_gamma   90.00
#
_symmetry.space_group_name_H-M   'P 1'
#
loop_
_entity.id
_entity.type
_entity.pdbx_description
1 polymer ?
#
loop_
_entity_poly.entity_id
_entity_poly.type
_entity_poly.pdbx_seq_one_letter_code
_entity_poly.pdbx_strand_id
1 'polypeptide(L)'
;MTMGPLHGVRIVEFAALGPAPMGTMLLADLGAQVLRIERQGASSAAALFDPQLDILNRNREVLALDLKQPQDIALARQLIGKADALIEGFRPGVMERLGLGPDVCLADNPKLVYARMTGWGQHGPLAMAAGHDINYLALSGALHAIGEAGGAPVPPLNLVADGGGAVFLAMGVLAALLSARSTGHGQVVDMAMTDGCATLMSMIYTFQAMGQWTQQRGANLLDGGAPFYGSYLCSDGKALAIGPIEPQFYALFLQKLGLQDDAEFQAQWDKTRWPALKTKLRAVFAQRPRDAWCALLEGTDACVAPVLDMDEAPQHPHNRARGTFIEVNGVTQPAPVPRFSRTVPGQPVGPAPAEAAAVVLARWGVAVRPMD
;
A
#
# COMPACT_ATOMS: atom_id res chain seq x y z
N MET A 1 -4.13 -28.01 2.04
CA MET A 1 -4.16 -26.55 1.84
C MET A 1 -2.75 -26.09 1.61
N THR A 2 -2.49 -25.31 0.56
CA THR A 2 -1.15 -24.75 0.30
C THR A 2 -0.89 -23.61 1.28
N MET A 3 0.27 -23.63 1.94
CA MET A 3 0.54 -22.78 3.11
C MET A 3 1.16 -21.40 2.78
N GLY A 4 1.07 -20.94 1.53
CA GLY A 4 1.75 -19.70 1.08
C GLY A 4 3.29 -19.79 1.13
N PRO A 5 4.02 -18.80 0.56
CA PRO A 5 5.48 -18.79 0.57
C PRO A 5 6.10 -18.51 1.96
N LEU A 6 5.36 -17.88 2.88
CA LEU A 6 5.83 -17.55 4.23
C LEU A 6 5.39 -18.56 5.30
N HIS A 7 4.98 -19.75 4.87
CA HIS A 7 4.67 -20.81 5.81
C HIS A 7 5.80 -21.04 6.83
N GLY A 8 5.42 -21.10 8.11
CA GLY A 8 6.34 -21.32 9.22
C GLY A 8 7.04 -20.05 9.72
N VAL A 9 6.79 -18.88 9.11
CA VAL A 9 7.24 -17.59 9.64
C VAL A 9 6.25 -17.12 10.71
N ARG A 10 6.75 -16.74 11.88
CA ARG A 10 5.98 -16.17 12.99
C ARG A 10 6.29 -14.68 13.15
N ILE A 11 5.25 -13.86 13.21
CA ILE A 11 5.39 -12.41 13.35
C ILE A 11 4.56 -11.94 14.53
N VAL A 12 5.17 -11.17 15.43
CA VAL A 12 4.45 -10.41 16.45
C VAL A 12 4.26 -8.98 15.95
N GLU A 13 3.03 -8.52 15.85
CA GLU A 13 2.70 -7.15 15.51
C GLU A 13 2.19 -6.42 16.75
N PHE A 14 2.75 -5.25 17.08
CA PHE A 14 2.13 -4.34 18.03
C PHE A 14 1.17 -3.41 17.30
N ALA A 15 -0.06 -3.32 17.80
CA ALA A 15 -1.13 -2.58 17.17
C ALA A 15 -0.75 -1.12 16.89
N ALA A 16 -0.71 -0.78 15.61
CA ALA A 16 -0.49 0.56 15.08
C ALA A 16 -1.55 0.89 14.02
N LEU A 17 -1.43 2.08 13.40
CA LEU A 17 -2.29 2.56 12.31
C LEU A 17 -1.50 2.71 11.00
N GLY A 18 -2.23 2.87 9.90
CA GLY A 18 -1.68 3.22 8.58
C GLY A 18 -0.81 2.11 7.96
N PRO A 19 0.47 2.36 7.66
CA PRO A 19 1.32 1.45 6.88
C PRO A 19 1.67 0.14 7.59
N ALA A 20 1.73 0.11 8.92
CA ALA A 20 2.11 -1.10 9.66
C ALA A 20 1.05 -2.21 9.51
N PRO A 21 -0.25 -1.98 9.81
CA PRO A 21 -1.31 -2.95 9.52
C PRO A 21 -1.32 -3.46 8.07
N MET A 22 -1.13 -2.58 7.09
CA MET A 22 -1.10 -2.97 5.67
C MET A 22 0.13 -3.83 5.33
N GLY A 23 1.33 -3.47 5.80
CA GLY A 23 2.54 -4.26 5.57
C GLY A 23 2.46 -5.64 6.24
N THR A 24 1.89 -5.69 7.45
CA THR A 24 1.63 -6.94 8.16
C THR A 24 0.58 -7.79 7.43
N MET A 25 -0.50 -7.18 6.91
CA MET A 25 -1.51 -7.86 6.11
C MET A 25 -0.87 -8.55 4.90
N LEU A 26 0.02 -7.87 4.18
CA LEU A 26 0.71 -8.44 3.03
C LEU A 26 1.53 -9.68 3.43
N LEU A 27 2.21 -9.66 4.57
CA LEU A 27 2.97 -10.82 5.06
C LEU A 27 2.05 -11.97 5.50
N ALA A 28 0.94 -11.66 6.17
CA ALA A 28 -0.07 -12.65 6.58
C ALA A 28 -0.75 -13.32 5.36
N ASP A 29 -1.10 -12.51 4.36
CA ASP A 29 -1.64 -12.95 3.07
C ASP A 29 -0.69 -13.90 2.33
N LEU A 30 0.61 -13.82 2.59
CA LEU A 30 1.63 -14.71 2.05
C LEU A 30 1.87 -15.96 2.92
N GLY A 31 1.09 -16.16 3.99
CA GLY A 31 1.10 -17.35 4.82
C GLY A 31 1.93 -17.26 6.10
N ALA A 32 2.40 -16.06 6.49
CA ALA A 32 3.02 -15.86 7.80
C ALA A 32 1.96 -15.98 8.91
N GLN A 33 2.32 -16.62 10.02
CA GLN A 33 1.48 -16.61 11.22
C GLN A 33 1.71 -15.29 11.97
N VAL A 34 0.71 -14.42 11.95
CA VAL A 34 0.78 -13.10 12.59
C VAL A 34 -0.07 -13.08 13.85
N LEU A 35 0.59 -12.75 14.98
CA LEU A 35 -0.07 -12.42 16.23
C LEU A 35 -0.03 -10.91 16.46
N ARG A 36 -1.18 -10.27 16.41
CA ARG A 36 -1.37 -8.87 16.75
C ARG A 36 -1.63 -8.70 18.24
N ILE A 37 -0.76 -7.96 18.91
CA ILE A 37 -0.93 -7.53 20.30
C ILE A 37 -1.66 -6.19 20.31
N GLU A 38 -2.86 -6.19 20.87
CA GLU A 38 -3.67 -4.99 21.07
C GLU A 38 -3.66 -4.54 22.51
N ARG A 39 -3.78 -3.23 22.73
CA ARG A 39 -3.89 -2.68 24.07
C ARG A 39 -5.27 -2.98 24.64
N GLN A 40 -5.31 -3.63 25.80
CA GLN A 40 -6.56 -3.86 26.52
C GLN A 40 -7.29 -2.54 26.81
N GLY A 41 -8.58 -2.46 26.44
CA GLY A 41 -9.42 -1.29 26.68
C GLY A 41 -9.15 -0.08 25.76
N ALA A 42 -8.37 -0.23 24.68
CA ALA A 42 -8.19 0.84 23.71
C ALA A 42 -9.47 1.06 22.87
N SER A 43 -10.21 2.13 23.17
CA SER A 43 -11.39 2.55 22.40
C SER A 43 -11.13 3.73 21.44
N SER A 44 -9.92 4.29 21.36
CA SER A 44 -9.75 5.62 20.75
C SER A 44 -9.35 5.64 19.27
N ALA A 45 -8.72 4.59 18.73
CA ALA A 45 -8.55 4.41 17.27
C ALA A 45 -9.64 3.50 16.67
N ALA A 46 -10.27 2.68 17.52
CA ALA A 46 -11.39 1.81 17.19
C ALA A 46 -12.70 2.56 16.85
N ALA A 47 -12.74 3.88 16.96
CA ALA A 47 -13.93 4.67 16.63
C ALA A 47 -14.09 4.97 15.13
N LEU A 48 -13.01 4.89 14.34
CA LEU A 48 -13.04 5.16 12.89
C LEU A 48 -13.21 3.90 12.03
N PHE A 49 -12.82 2.74 12.55
CA PHE A 49 -12.85 1.46 11.83
C PHE A 49 -13.71 0.47 12.59
N ASP A 50 -14.63 -0.19 11.90
CA ASP A 50 -15.28 -1.39 12.42
C ASP A 50 -14.26 -2.54 12.40
N PRO A 51 -13.88 -3.11 13.56
CA PRO A 51 -12.90 -4.19 13.61
C PRO A 51 -13.30 -5.42 12.79
N GLN A 52 -14.59 -5.64 12.52
CA GLN A 52 -15.09 -6.75 11.71
C GLN A 52 -14.95 -6.50 10.20
N LEU A 53 -14.87 -5.22 9.79
CA LEU A 53 -14.81 -4.80 8.39
C LEU A 53 -13.42 -4.24 8.00
N ASP A 54 -12.51 -4.07 8.96
CA ASP A 54 -11.15 -3.59 8.69
C ASP A 54 -10.33 -4.67 7.96
N ILE A 55 -10.41 -4.63 6.62
CA ILE A 55 -9.72 -5.54 5.70
C ILE A 55 -8.24 -5.65 6.01
N LEU A 56 -7.60 -4.58 6.49
CA LEU A 56 -6.19 -4.64 6.84
C LEU A 56 -5.97 -5.76 7.84
N ASN A 57 -6.88 -5.95 8.82
CA ASN A 57 -6.79 -6.92 9.92
C ASN A 57 -7.05 -8.38 9.54
N ARG A 58 -7.30 -8.69 8.27
CA ARG A 58 -7.48 -10.09 7.82
C ARG A 58 -6.24 -10.95 8.06
N ASN A 59 -6.43 -12.27 8.16
CA ASN A 59 -5.37 -13.28 8.36
C ASN A 59 -4.55 -13.13 9.67
N ARG A 60 -5.03 -12.36 10.65
CA ARG A 60 -4.31 -12.12 11.92
C ARG A 60 -5.04 -12.73 13.11
N GLU A 61 -4.25 -13.30 14.03
CA GLU A 61 -4.70 -13.62 15.38
C GLU A 61 -4.55 -12.38 16.27
N VAL A 62 -5.47 -12.16 17.20
CA VAL A 62 -5.44 -10.99 18.09
C VAL A 62 -5.36 -11.43 19.54
N LEU A 63 -4.43 -10.84 20.29
CA LEU A 63 -4.28 -10.99 21.74
C LEU A 63 -4.28 -9.61 22.41
N ALA A 64 -5.23 -9.38 23.31
CA ALA A 64 -5.27 -8.17 24.10
C ALA A 64 -4.36 -8.29 25.33
N LEU A 65 -3.46 -7.31 25.53
CA LEU A 65 -2.57 -7.21 26.69
C LEU A 65 -2.62 -5.79 27.28
N ASP A 66 -2.55 -5.66 28.60
CA ASP A 66 -2.30 -4.39 29.28
C ASP A 66 -0.79 -4.23 29.52
N LEU A 67 -0.10 -3.57 28.58
CA LEU A 67 1.35 -3.33 28.65
C LEU A 67 1.77 -2.34 29.77
N LYS A 68 0.88 -2.00 30.70
CA LYS A 68 1.23 -1.39 31.99
C LYS A 68 1.57 -2.44 33.06
N GLN A 69 1.11 -3.67 32.86
CA GLN A 69 1.28 -4.77 33.79
C GLN A 69 2.59 -5.51 33.50
N PRO A 70 3.48 -5.68 34.50
CA PRO A 70 4.75 -6.39 34.31
C PRO A 70 4.58 -7.82 33.77
N GLN A 71 3.51 -8.51 34.17
CA GLN A 71 3.19 -9.86 33.69
C GLN A 71 2.87 -9.90 32.20
N ASP A 72 2.18 -8.89 31.68
CA ASP A 72 1.80 -8.80 30.27
C ASP A 72 2.99 -8.37 29.40
N ILE A 73 3.86 -7.51 29.93
CA ILE A 73 5.16 -7.19 29.29
C ILE A 73 6.01 -8.46 29.20
N ALA A 74 6.10 -9.24 30.28
CA ALA A 74 6.84 -10.49 30.30
C ALA A 74 6.26 -11.51 29.30
N LEU A 75 4.93 -11.59 29.20
CA LEU A 75 4.24 -12.44 28.23
C LEU A 75 4.52 -12.00 26.79
N ALA A 76 4.43 -10.71 26.49
CA ALA A 76 4.78 -10.15 25.19
C ALA A 76 6.24 -10.49 24.83
N ARG A 77 7.18 -10.31 25.76
CA ARG A 77 8.59 -10.66 25.59
C ARG A 77 8.79 -12.15 25.28
N GLN A 78 8.05 -13.04 25.95
CA GLN A 78 8.08 -14.48 25.65
C GLN A 78 7.59 -14.80 24.24
N LEU A 79 6.52 -14.16 23.78
CA LEU A 79 6.00 -14.31 22.42
C LEU A 79 7.00 -13.81 21.37
N ILE A 80 7.64 -12.67 21.62
CA ILE A 80 8.70 -12.11 20.77
C ILE A 80 9.90 -13.07 20.69
N GLY A 81 10.27 -13.70 21.79
CA GLY A 81 11.33 -14.71 21.83
C GLY A 81 11.04 -15.97 20.99
N LYS A 82 9.79 -16.16 20.53
CA LYS A 82 9.37 -17.24 19.62
C LYS A 82 9.09 -16.76 18.19
N ALA A 83 9.19 -15.47 17.94
CA ALA A 83 8.91 -14.87 16.64
C ALA A 83 10.16 -14.83 15.75
N ASP A 84 9.95 -14.85 14.44
CA ASP A 84 10.99 -14.55 13.45
C ASP A 84 11.07 -13.04 13.18
N ALA A 85 9.95 -12.33 13.31
CA ALA A 85 9.89 -10.88 13.20
C ALA A 85 8.97 -10.23 14.25
N LEU A 86 9.30 -9.00 14.61
CA LEU A 86 8.44 -8.07 15.33
C LEU A 86 8.17 -6.86 14.42
N ILE A 87 6.93 -6.40 14.37
CA ILE A 87 6.55 -5.17 13.66
C ILE A 87 5.86 -4.23 14.66
N GLU A 88 6.33 -2.99 14.73
CA GLU A 88 5.72 -1.95 15.56
C GLU A 88 5.75 -0.60 14.85
N GLY A 89 4.80 0.28 15.19
CA GLY A 89 4.70 1.62 14.62
C GLY A 89 4.52 2.72 15.67
N PHE A 90 5.04 2.50 16.87
CA PHE A 90 4.98 3.50 17.92
C PHE A 90 6.01 4.62 17.69
N ARG A 91 5.80 5.73 18.39
CA ARG A 91 6.76 6.83 18.43
C ARG A 91 8.13 6.31 18.93
N PRO A 92 9.27 6.81 18.40
CA PRO A 92 10.60 6.44 18.90
C PRO A 92 10.70 6.54 20.43
N GLY A 93 11.29 5.52 21.06
CA GLY A 93 11.45 5.43 22.51
C GLY A 93 10.29 4.78 23.26
N VAL A 94 9.15 4.49 22.62
CA VAL A 94 8.01 3.85 23.30
C VAL A 94 8.35 2.40 23.68
N MET A 95 8.83 1.60 22.74
CA MET A 95 9.13 0.19 22.99
C MET A 95 10.27 0.01 24.01
N GLU A 96 11.26 0.90 23.99
CA GLU A 96 12.34 0.94 24.97
C GLU A 96 11.81 1.19 26.39
N ARG A 97 10.89 2.14 26.57
CA ARG A 97 10.26 2.41 27.87
C ARG A 97 9.41 1.25 28.38
N LEU A 98 8.84 0.46 27.47
CA LEU A 98 8.11 -0.77 27.80
C LEU A 98 9.04 -1.95 28.13
N GLY A 99 10.36 -1.80 27.95
CA GLY A 99 11.31 -2.91 28.09
C GLY A 99 11.27 -3.92 26.93
N LEU A 100 10.68 -3.52 25.80
CA LEU A 100 10.50 -4.31 24.57
C LEU A 100 11.24 -3.68 23.37
N GLY A 101 12.28 -2.88 23.66
CA GLY A 101 13.16 -2.27 22.67
C GLY A 101 14.00 -3.29 21.88
N PRO A 102 14.73 -2.84 20.85
CA PRO A 102 15.39 -3.72 19.91
C PRO A 102 16.57 -4.44 20.58
N ASP A 103 17.39 -3.73 21.36
CA ASP A 103 18.54 -4.30 22.05
C ASP A 103 18.16 -5.46 22.97
N VAL A 104 17.09 -5.28 23.77
CA VAL A 104 16.60 -6.32 24.69
C VAL A 104 16.03 -7.51 23.92
N CYS A 105 15.22 -7.26 22.89
CA CYS A 105 14.61 -8.34 22.12
C CYS A 105 15.62 -9.13 21.28
N LEU A 106 16.62 -8.46 20.70
CA LEU A 106 17.71 -9.09 19.95
C LEU A 106 18.67 -9.86 20.87
N ALA A 107 18.86 -9.42 22.12
CA ALA A 107 19.62 -10.18 23.11
C ALA A 107 18.92 -11.51 23.46
N ASP A 108 17.59 -11.52 23.57
CA ASP A 108 16.82 -12.74 23.84
C ASP A 108 16.70 -13.65 22.62
N ASN A 109 16.57 -13.05 21.43
CA ASN A 109 16.45 -13.75 20.16
C ASN A 109 17.35 -13.08 19.11
N PRO A 110 18.62 -13.53 18.99
CA PRO A 110 19.57 -12.96 18.03
C PRO A 110 19.14 -13.06 16.56
N LYS A 111 18.18 -13.93 16.24
CA LYS A 111 17.64 -14.11 14.87
C LYS A 111 16.46 -13.19 14.55
N LEU A 112 15.94 -12.45 15.53
CA LEU A 112 14.75 -11.63 15.38
C LEU A 112 14.96 -10.49 14.38
N VAL A 113 14.05 -10.35 13.43
CA VAL A 113 13.91 -9.13 12.63
C VAL A 113 13.04 -8.13 13.40
N TYR A 114 13.61 -7.01 13.83
CA TYR A 114 12.87 -5.98 14.56
C TYR A 114 12.52 -4.82 13.63
N ALA A 115 11.29 -4.79 13.11
CA ALA A 115 10.87 -3.77 12.16
C ALA A 115 10.07 -2.65 12.82
N ARG A 116 10.48 -1.42 12.53
CA ARG A 116 9.88 -0.18 12.99
C ARG A 116 9.30 0.56 11.80
N MET A 117 8.02 0.85 11.87
CA MET A 117 7.29 1.57 10.83
C MET A 117 6.80 2.89 11.40
N THR A 118 7.56 3.96 11.14
CA THR A 118 7.19 5.31 11.57
C THR A 118 7.04 6.25 10.39
N GLY A 119 6.39 7.38 10.61
CA GLY A 119 6.25 8.39 9.58
C GLY A 119 7.55 9.06 9.18
N TRP A 120 8.34 9.45 10.19
CA TRP A 120 9.54 10.28 10.06
C TRP A 120 10.87 9.51 10.18
N GLY A 121 10.85 8.21 10.51
CA GLY A 121 12.02 7.42 10.90
C GLY A 121 12.33 7.46 12.40
N GLN A 122 13.32 6.68 12.85
CA GLN A 122 13.74 6.68 14.26
C GLN A 122 14.63 7.88 14.64
N HIS A 123 15.15 8.61 13.65
CA HIS A 123 16.03 9.76 13.85
C HIS A 123 15.67 10.95 12.95
N GLY A 124 16.32 12.09 13.18
CA GLY A 124 16.09 13.33 12.43
C GLY A 124 15.22 14.34 13.19
N PRO A 125 15.13 15.59 12.70
CA PRO A 125 14.52 16.69 13.44
C PRO A 125 13.02 16.51 13.69
N LEU A 126 12.34 15.68 12.88
CA LEU A 126 10.92 15.41 12.99
C LEU A 126 10.58 14.06 13.64
N ALA A 127 11.57 13.24 14.04
CA ALA A 127 11.33 11.90 14.59
C ALA A 127 10.33 11.88 15.76
N MET A 128 10.32 12.96 16.56
CA MET A 128 9.41 13.14 17.70
C MET A 128 8.17 13.98 17.41
N ALA A 129 7.98 14.46 16.17
CA ALA A 129 6.79 15.19 15.76
C ALA A 129 5.61 14.24 15.51
N ALA A 130 4.38 14.71 15.72
CA ALA A 130 3.19 14.01 15.21
C ALA A 130 3.07 14.21 13.69
N GLY A 131 2.37 13.30 13.03
CA GLY A 131 2.07 13.41 11.60
C GLY A 131 1.07 12.35 11.18
N HIS A 132 0.50 12.56 10.00
CA HIS A 132 -0.29 11.58 9.27
C HIS A 132 0.29 11.40 7.87
N ASP A 133 -0.24 10.44 7.12
CA ASP A 133 0.17 10.08 5.75
C ASP A 133 0.47 11.31 4.87
N ILE A 134 -0.43 12.30 4.88
CA ILE A 134 -0.30 13.54 4.09
C ILE A 134 0.90 14.40 4.50
N ASN A 135 1.30 14.42 5.77
CA ASN A 135 2.46 15.19 6.23
C ASN A 135 3.76 14.57 5.72
N TYR A 136 3.87 13.24 5.73
CA TYR A 136 5.03 12.53 5.20
C TYR A 136 5.11 12.67 3.68
N LEU A 137 3.95 12.59 3.01
CA LEU A 137 3.82 12.84 1.59
C LEU A 137 4.26 14.26 1.21
N ALA A 138 3.92 15.27 2.03
CA ALA A 138 4.27 16.66 1.79
C ALA A 138 5.78 16.91 1.73
N LEU A 139 6.57 16.22 2.58
CA LEU A 139 8.03 16.38 2.61
C LEU A 139 8.75 15.62 1.49
N SER A 140 8.10 14.66 0.85
CA SER A 140 8.70 13.86 -0.24
C SER A 140 8.73 14.56 -1.60
N GLY A 141 8.07 15.72 -1.74
CA GLY A 141 7.82 16.37 -3.02
C GLY A 141 6.65 15.77 -3.82
N ALA A 142 6.17 14.57 -3.46
CA ALA A 142 5.08 13.90 -4.17
C ALA A 142 3.76 14.66 -4.10
N LEU A 143 3.37 15.17 -2.92
CA LEU A 143 2.10 15.92 -2.80
C LEU A 143 2.08 17.13 -3.75
N HIS A 144 3.20 17.87 -3.83
CA HIS A 144 3.31 19.04 -4.71
C HIS A 144 3.11 18.69 -6.20
N ALA A 145 3.51 17.49 -6.61
CA ALA A 145 3.42 17.01 -7.99
C ALA A 145 2.01 16.54 -8.39
N ILE A 146 1.09 16.36 -7.44
CA ILE A 146 -0.23 15.75 -7.68
C ILE A 146 -1.33 16.81 -7.64
N GLY A 147 -2.16 16.82 -8.68
CA GLY A 147 -3.34 17.68 -8.81
C GLY A 147 -3.37 18.46 -10.13
N GLU A 148 -4.39 19.31 -10.28
CA GLU A 148 -4.55 20.13 -11.48
C GLU A 148 -3.65 21.38 -11.48
N ALA A 149 -3.42 21.91 -12.68
CA ALA A 149 -2.73 23.18 -12.87
C ALA A 149 -3.47 24.32 -12.16
N GLY A 150 -2.75 25.11 -11.36
CA GLY A 150 -3.31 26.27 -10.65
C GLY A 150 -4.18 25.95 -9.42
N GLY A 151 -4.54 24.68 -9.19
CA GLY A 151 -5.25 24.24 -7.99
C GLY A 151 -4.33 24.00 -6.79
N ALA A 152 -4.91 23.69 -5.62
CA ALA A 152 -4.12 23.18 -4.49
C ALA A 152 -3.58 21.76 -4.77
N PRO A 153 -2.45 21.35 -4.17
CA PRO A 153 -2.03 19.95 -4.18
C PRO A 153 -3.15 19.01 -3.71
N VAL A 154 -3.33 17.86 -4.38
CA VAL A 154 -4.42 16.92 -4.09
C VAL A 154 -3.87 15.68 -3.37
N PRO A 155 -4.40 15.32 -2.18
CA PRO A 155 -4.02 14.08 -1.52
C PRO A 155 -4.46 12.87 -2.36
N PRO A 156 -3.55 11.96 -2.75
CA PRO A 156 -3.86 10.76 -3.54
C PRO A 156 -4.40 9.63 -2.64
N LEU A 157 -5.43 9.94 -1.85
CA LEU A 157 -5.81 9.16 -0.66
C LEU A 157 -4.55 8.95 0.23
N ASN A 158 -4.47 7.84 0.96
CA ASN A 158 -3.28 7.43 1.70
C ASN A 158 -2.34 6.51 0.88
N LEU A 159 -2.61 6.28 -0.41
CA LEU A 159 -1.97 5.21 -1.22
C LEU A 159 -0.45 5.37 -1.35
N VAL A 160 0.05 6.61 -1.46
CA VAL A 160 1.48 6.86 -1.68
C VAL A 160 2.26 6.71 -0.37
N ALA A 161 1.77 7.31 0.72
CA ALA A 161 2.49 7.30 1.98
C ALA A 161 2.25 6.03 2.79
N ASP A 162 0.99 5.63 3.03
CA ASP A 162 0.70 4.37 3.71
C ASP A 162 1.07 3.18 2.83
N GLY A 163 0.68 3.19 1.56
CA GLY A 163 0.97 2.08 0.64
C GLY A 163 2.47 1.95 0.34
N GLY A 164 3.16 3.06 0.08
CA GLY A 164 4.62 3.07 -0.07
C GLY A 164 5.33 2.56 1.18
N GLY A 165 4.95 3.07 2.36
CA GLY A 165 5.47 2.60 3.64
C GLY A 165 5.25 1.10 3.84
N ALA A 166 4.02 0.61 3.63
CA ALA A 166 3.65 -0.78 3.83
C ALA A 166 4.43 -1.75 2.93
N VAL A 167 4.57 -1.43 1.63
CA VAL A 167 5.28 -2.27 0.68
C VAL A 167 6.78 -2.32 1.00
N PHE A 168 7.39 -1.18 1.31
CA PHE A 168 8.82 -1.15 1.67
C PHE A 168 9.11 -1.78 3.03
N LEU A 169 8.19 -1.70 4.00
CA LEU A 169 8.26 -2.45 5.24
C LEU A 169 8.25 -3.95 4.99
N ALA A 170 7.26 -4.45 4.24
CA ALA A 170 7.15 -5.87 3.93
C ALA A 170 8.41 -6.35 3.18
N MET A 171 8.91 -5.57 2.22
CA MET A 171 10.16 -5.86 1.52
C MET A 171 11.36 -5.91 2.48
N GLY A 172 11.49 -4.94 3.38
CA GLY A 172 12.58 -4.88 4.37
C GLY A 172 12.54 -6.06 5.34
N VAL A 173 11.36 -6.43 5.83
CA VAL A 173 11.16 -7.62 6.68
C VAL A 173 11.55 -8.88 5.93
N LEU A 174 11.10 -9.07 4.69
CA LEU A 174 11.45 -10.23 3.86
C LEU A 174 12.97 -10.33 3.64
N ALA A 175 13.62 -9.22 3.30
CA ALA A 175 15.06 -9.18 3.09
C ALA A 175 15.82 -9.51 4.38
N ALA A 176 15.39 -8.95 5.51
CA ALA A 176 15.99 -9.20 6.81
C ALA A 176 15.78 -10.65 7.29
N LEU A 177 14.61 -11.24 7.03
CA LEU A 177 14.34 -12.65 7.32
C LEU A 177 15.24 -13.59 6.50
N LEU A 178 15.44 -13.28 5.21
CA LEU A 178 16.36 -14.03 4.36
C LEU A 178 17.81 -13.93 4.87
N SER A 179 18.24 -12.72 5.24
CA SER A 179 19.54 -12.49 5.87
C SER A 179 19.69 -13.32 7.15
N ALA A 180 18.75 -13.21 8.09
CA ALA A 180 18.77 -13.90 9.37
C ALA A 180 18.80 -15.43 9.24
N ARG A 181 18.10 -15.99 8.24
CA ARG A 181 18.16 -17.43 7.93
C ARG A 181 19.56 -17.88 7.50
N SER A 182 20.28 -17.04 6.78
CA SER A 182 21.63 -17.35 6.27
C SER A 182 22.74 -17.08 7.28
N THR A 183 22.61 -16.03 8.10
CA THR A 183 23.65 -15.56 9.01
C THR A 183 23.45 -15.99 10.45
N GLY A 184 22.22 -16.42 10.80
CA GLY A 184 21.80 -16.63 12.17
C GLY A 184 21.61 -15.34 12.99
N HIS A 185 21.65 -14.17 12.34
CA HIS A 185 21.53 -12.87 12.99
C HIS A 185 20.46 -12.01 12.30
N GLY A 186 19.45 -11.63 13.07
CA GLY A 186 18.47 -10.63 12.68
C GLY A 186 19.03 -9.22 12.80
N GLN A 187 18.16 -8.24 12.58
CA GLN A 187 18.54 -6.81 12.56
C GLN A 187 17.31 -5.92 12.74
N VAL A 188 17.57 -4.65 13.01
CA VAL A 188 16.54 -3.61 13.01
C VAL A 188 16.27 -3.16 11.59
N VAL A 189 14.99 -3.12 11.20
CA VAL A 189 14.52 -2.47 9.97
C VAL A 189 13.86 -1.16 10.38
N ASP A 190 14.51 -0.03 10.14
CA ASP A 190 13.90 1.30 10.30
C ASP A 190 13.27 1.73 8.98
N MET A 191 11.94 1.78 8.93
CA MET A 191 11.19 2.20 7.75
C MET A 191 10.41 3.48 8.04
N ALA A 192 10.80 4.55 7.36
CA ALA A 192 10.14 5.85 7.40
C ALA A 192 9.20 6.03 6.19
N MET A 193 7.95 6.44 6.41
CA MET A 193 7.01 6.72 5.31
C MET A 193 7.52 7.82 4.37
N THR A 194 8.22 8.83 4.90
CA THR A 194 8.86 9.89 4.09
C THR A 194 9.82 9.32 3.05
N ASP A 195 10.61 8.32 3.44
CA ASP A 195 11.64 7.71 2.59
C ASP A 195 10.99 6.85 1.51
N GLY A 196 9.93 6.12 1.89
CA GLY A 196 9.10 5.38 0.94
C GLY A 196 8.47 6.28 -0.11
N CYS A 197 7.88 7.41 0.30
CA CYS A 197 7.30 8.39 -0.62
C CYS A 197 8.35 8.97 -1.58
N ALA A 198 9.52 9.36 -1.06
CA ALA A 198 10.59 9.92 -1.87
C ALA A 198 11.13 8.88 -2.87
N THR A 199 11.25 7.62 -2.44
CA THR A 199 11.66 6.51 -3.31
C THR A 199 10.69 6.30 -4.46
N LEU A 200 9.38 6.40 -4.22
CA LEU A 200 8.36 6.29 -5.29
C LEU A 200 8.47 7.41 -6.33
N MET A 201 9.06 8.56 -5.98
CA MET A 201 9.28 9.68 -6.88
C MET A 201 10.53 9.56 -7.76
N SER A 202 11.30 8.46 -7.69
CA SER A 202 12.59 8.30 -8.39
C SER A 202 12.53 8.62 -9.89
N MET A 203 11.47 8.19 -10.59
CA MET A 203 11.30 8.47 -12.03
C MET A 203 11.05 9.96 -12.30
N ILE A 204 10.32 10.64 -11.41
CA ILE A 204 10.06 12.09 -11.53
C ILE A 204 11.34 12.88 -11.29
N TYR A 205 12.16 12.48 -10.30
CA TYR A 205 13.49 13.05 -10.10
C TYR A 205 14.40 12.83 -11.33
N THR A 206 14.26 11.69 -12.02
CA THR A 206 14.96 11.44 -13.28
C THR A 206 14.53 12.43 -14.37
N PHE A 207 13.22 12.65 -14.56
CA PHE A 207 12.73 13.65 -15.52
C PHE A 207 13.15 15.07 -15.16
N GLN A 208 13.21 15.41 -13.87
CA GLN A 208 13.73 16.69 -13.42
C GLN A 208 15.21 16.85 -13.77
N ALA A 209 16.04 15.83 -13.52
CA ALA A 209 17.46 15.86 -13.87
C ALA A 209 17.69 15.97 -15.39
N MET A 210 16.79 15.42 -16.21
CA MET A 210 16.81 15.55 -17.66
C MET A 210 16.26 16.89 -18.18
N GLY A 211 15.78 17.79 -17.31
CA GLY A 211 15.12 19.03 -17.71
C GLY A 211 13.74 18.83 -18.37
N GLN A 212 13.14 17.65 -18.20
CA GLN A 212 11.85 17.27 -18.79
C GLN A 212 10.66 17.50 -17.85
N TRP A 213 10.94 17.79 -16.57
CA TRP A 213 9.95 18.11 -15.54
C TRP A 213 9.94 19.60 -15.18
N THR A 214 8.76 20.15 -14.96
CA THR A 214 8.54 21.50 -14.44
C THR A 214 7.77 21.42 -13.12
N GLN A 215 7.94 22.43 -12.26
CA GLN A 215 7.21 22.50 -10.99
C GLN A 215 5.73 22.87 -11.15
N GLN A 216 5.26 23.10 -12.38
CA GLN A 216 3.85 23.33 -12.66
C GLN A 216 3.13 21.98 -12.78
N ARG A 217 2.18 21.72 -11.89
CA ARG A 217 1.25 20.58 -11.99
C ARG A 217 0.44 20.63 -13.29
N GLY A 218 0.15 19.47 -13.84
CA GLY A 218 -0.65 19.31 -15.06
C GLY A 218 0.04 19.86 -16.31
N ALA A 219 1.37 19.97 -16.30
CA ALA A 219 2.18 20.43 -17.43
C ALA A 219 3.23 19.40 -17.89
N ASN A 220 3.28 18.24 -17.24
CA ASN A 220 4.29 17.21 -17.46
C ASN A 220 3.67 15.98 -18.16
N LEU A 221 4.53 15.03 -18.51
CA LEU A 221 4.13 13.81 -19.22
C LEU A 221 3.17 12.94 -18.39
N LEU A 222 3.47 12.76 -17.10
CA LEU A 222 2.80 11.77 -16.23
C LEU A 222 1.86 12.36 -15.18
N ASP A 223 1.62 13.68 -15.20
CA ASP A 223 0.74 14.37 -14.24
C ASP A 223 -0.57 14.85 -14.87
N GLY A 224 -0.91 14.34 -16.05
CA GLY A 224 -2.09 14.74 -16.81
C GLY A 224 -1.87 15.93 -17.74
N GLY A 225 -0.64 16.46 -17.87
CA GLY A 225 -0.34 17.57 -18.79
C GLY A 225 -0.34 17.18 -20.26
N ALA A 226 0.15 16.00 -20.60
CA ALA A 226 0.13 15.49 -21.98
C ALA A 226 -1.29 15.13 -22.43
N PRO A 227 -1.71 15.48 -23.66
CA PRO A 227 -3.04 15.15 -24.16
C PRO A 227 -3.28 13.64 -24.28
N PHE A 228 -2.23 12.85 -24.45
CA PHE A 228 -2.27 11.39 -24.55
C PHE A 228 -1.95 10.67 -23.23
N TYR A 229 -1.97 11.36 -22.09
CA TYR A 229 -1.83 10.74 -20.78
C TYR A 229 -2.70 11.47 -19.75
N GLY A 230 -3.82 10.85 -19.35
CA GLY A 230 -4.75 11.47 -18.42
C GLY A 230 -6.15 10.86 -18.46
N SER A 231 -7.10 11.53 -17.82
CA SER A 231 -8.51 11.12 -17.79
C SER A 231 -9.43 12.13 -18.50
N TYR A 232 -10.43 11.62 -19.21
CA TYR A 232 -11.38 12.41 -19.99
C TYR A 232 -12.82 12.00 -19.68
N LEU A 233 -13.67 12.98 -19.40
CA LEU A 233 -15.11 12.77 -19.20
C LEU A 233 -15.81 12.48 -20.53
N CYS A 234 -16.75 11.54 -20.46
CA CYS A 234 -17.63 11.13 -21.55
C CYS A 234 -18.99 11.81 -21.44
N SER A 235 -19.89 11.58 -22.40
CA SER A 235 -21.21 12.25 -22.44
C SER A 235 -22.13 11.92 -21.27
N ASP A 236 -21.85 10.81 -20.56
CA ASP A 236 -22.58 10.30 -19.40
C ASP A 236 -21.98 10.74 -18.06
N GLY A 237 -20.94 11.59 -18.07
CA GLY A 237 -20.23 12.05 -16.87
C GLY A 237 -19.26 11.03 -16.27
N LYS A 238 -19.14 9.82 -16.85
CA LYS A 238 -18.10 8.85 -16.49
C LYS A 238 -16.81 9.15 -17.25
N ALA A 239 -15.68 8.61 -16.80
CA ALA A 239 -14.37 8.91 -17.39
C ALA A 239 -13.69 7.69 -18.03
N LEU A 240 -12.85 7.97 -19.02
CA LEU A 240 -11.83 7.06 -19.55
C LEU A 240 -10.45 7.53 -19.08
N ALA A 241 -9.56 6.60 -18.78
CA ALA A 241 -8.13 6.85 -18.67
C ALA A 241 -7.45 6.47 -19.98
N ILE A 242 -6.53 7.31 -20.44
CA ILE A 242 -5.73 7.07 -21.64
C ILE A 242 -4.24 7.23 -21.32
N GLY A 243 -3.41 6.43 -21.99
CA GLY A 243 -1.95 6.52 -21.90
C GLY A 243 -1.18 6.04 -23.13
N PRO A 244 -1.58 6.31 -24.39
CA PRO A 244 -0.79 5.91 -25.56
C PRO A 244 0.43 6.82 -25.74
N ILE A 245 1.51 6.55 -24.99
CA ILE A 245 2.74 7.35 -25.01
C ILE A 245 3.58 7.02 -26.24
N GLU A 246 3.73 5.74 -26.56
CA GLU A 246 4.57 5.28 -27.66
C GLU A 246 3.97 5.63 -29.03
N PRO A 247 4.76 6.08 -30.02
CA PRO A 247 4.25 6.59 -31.28
C PRO A 247 3.29 5.66 -32.03
N GLN A 248 3.54 4.36 -32.02
CA GLN A 248 2.69 3.37 -32.68
C GLN A 248 1.32 3.21 -31.99
N PHE A 249 1.27 3.29 -30.67
CA PHE A 249 0.04 3.22 -29.88
C PHE A 249 -0.76 4.51 -30.02
N TYR A 250 -0.07 5.64 -30.05
CA TYR A 250 -0.67 6.95 -30.31
C TYR A 250 -1.27 7.04 -31.73
N ALA A 251 -0.56 6.52 -32.75
CA ALA A 251 -1.09 6.45 -34.11
C ALA A 251 -2.37 5.61 -34.20
N LEU A 252 -2.39 4.43 -33.57
CA LEU A 252 -3.59 3.59 -33.50
C LEU A 252 -4.73 4.29 -32.74
N PHE A 253 -4.41 4.97 -31.64
CA PHE A 253 -5.37 5.75 -30.88
C PHE A 253 -6.03 6.84 -31.74
N LEU A 254 -5.24 7.63 -32.46
CA LEU A 254 -5.76 8.64 -33.39
C LEU A 254 -6.60 8.00 -34.50
N GLN A 255 -6.14 6.89 -35.08
CA GLN A 255 -6.90 6.17 -36.11
C GLN A 255 -8.28 5.71 -35.60
N LYS A 256 -8.34 5.12 -34.40
CA LYS A 256 -9.60 4.67 -33.81
C LYS A 256 -10.54 5.82 -33.46
N LEU A 257 -10.00 7.00 -33.16
CA LEU A 257 -10.79 8.21 -32.94
C LEU A 257 -11.17 8.95 -34.23
N GLY A 258 -10.64 8.54 -35.39
CA GLY A 258 -10.82 9.25 -36.66
C GLY A 258 -10.07 10.58 -36.73
N LEU A 259 -8.96 10.70 -35.99
CA LEU A 259 -8.13 11.90 -35.84
C LEU A 259 -6.76 11.77 -36.53
N GLN A 260 -6.49 10.66 -37.23
CA GLN A 260 -5.18 10.40 -37.83
C GLN A 260 -4.77 11.46 -38.87
N ASP A 261 -5.73 12.10 -39.54
CA ASP A 261 -5.48 13.10 -40.57
C ASP A 261 -5.45 14.55 -40.01
N ASP A 262 -5.67 14.75 -38.70
CA ASP A 262 -5.54 16.06 -38.06
C ASP A 262 -4.06 16.37 -37.78
N ALA A 263 -3.52 17.32 -38.54
CA ALA A 263 -2.12 17.73 -38.48
C ALA A 263 -1.69 18.25 -37.09
N GLU A 264 -2.61 18.79 -36.28
CA GLU A 264 -2.27 19.23 -34.93
C GLU A 264 -1.97 18.04 -34.01
N PHE A 265 -2.69 16.92 -34.17
CA PHE A 265 -2.46 15.72 -33.39
C PHE A 265 -1.15 15.00 -33.77
N GLN A 266 -0.59 15.24 -34.95
CA GLN A 266 0.70 14.68 -35.37
C GLN A 266 1.90 15.26 -34.60
N ALA A 267 1.76 16.45 -34.01
CA ALA A 267 2.78 17.10 -33.20
C ALA A 267 2.76 16.62 -31.73
N GLN A 268 2.75 15.29 -31.51
CA GLN A 268 2.55 14.66 -30.19
C GLN A 268 3.40 15.30 -29.08
N TRP A 269 4.69 15.51 -29.34
CA TRP A 269 5.65 15.98 -28.33
C TRP A 269 5.83 17.50 -28.26
N ASP A 270 5.07 18.27 -29.05
CA ASP A 270 5.05 19.73 -28.97
C ASP A 270 4.22 20.18 -27.76
N LYS A 271 4.88 20.37 -26.62
CA LYS A 271 4.26 20.79 -25.36
C LYS A 271 3.46 22.09 -25.47
N THR A 272 3.79 22.97 -26.41
CA THR A 272 3.07 24.24 -26.61
C THR A 272 1.65 24.02 -27.11
N ARG A 273 1.39 22.88 -27.77
CA ARG A 273 0.07 22.51 -28.32
C ARG A 273 -0.78 21.71 -27.35
N TRP A 274 -0.19 21.11 -26.31
CA TRP A 274 -0.88 20.22 -25.38
C TRP A 274 -2.17 20.81 -24.79
N PRO A 275 -2.24 22.08 -24.34
CA PRO A 275 -3.49 22.65 -23.82
C PRO A 275 -4.65 22.65 -24.85
N ALA A 276 -4.35 22.96 -26.12
CA ALA A 276 -5.35 22.97 -27.19
C ALA A 276 -5.78 21.55 -27.55
N LEU A 277 -4.83 20.61 -27.68
CA LEU A 277 -5.10 19.21 -27.98
C LEU A 277 -5.93 18.53 -26.86
N LYS A 278 -5.67 18.85 -25.59
CA LYS A 278 -6.50 18.41 -24.47
C LYS A 278 -7.94 18.88 -24.61
N THR A 279 -8.15 20.14 -24.99
CA THR A 279 -9.50 20.68 -25.22
C THR A 279 -10.20 19.96 -26.37
N LYS A 280 -9.50 19.67 -27.48
CA LYS A 280 -10.04 18.86 -28.57
C LYS A 280 -10.43 17.46 -28.13
N LEU A 281 -9.55 16.74 -27.42
CA LEU A 281 -9.84 15.39 -26.93
C LEU A 281 -11.01 15.36 -25.95
N ARG A 282 -11.14 16.35 -25.07
CA ARG A 282 -12.34 16.50 -24.22
C ARG A 282 -13.61 16.60 -25.06
N ALA A 283 -13.60 17.42 -26.11
CA ALA A 283 -14.74 17.55 -27.01
C ALA A 283 -15.03 16.26 -27.80
N VAL A 284 -14.01 15.45 -28.13
CA VAL A 284 -14.18 14.14 -28.75
C VAL A 284 -14.84 13.16 -27.79
N PHE A 285 -14.27 12.96 -26.60
CA PHE A 285 -14.79 11.98 -25.64
C PHE A 285 -16.19 12.34 -25.12
N ALA A 286 -16.52 13.63 -25.03
CA ALA A 286 -17.86 14.09 -24.64
C ALA A 286 -18.98 13.76 -25.64
N GLN A 287 -18.68 13.19 -26.82
CA GLN A 287 -19.69 12.87 -27.84
C GLN A 287 -20.43 11.54 -27.61
N ARG A 288 -19.87 10.65 -26.79
CA ARG A 288 -20.42 9.30 -26.56
C ARG A 288 -20.27 8.91 -25.09
N PRO A 289 -21.11 8.00 -24.57
CA PRO A 289 -20.97 7.47 -23.21
C PRO A 289 -19.69 6.62 -23.10
N ARG A 290 -19.17 6.45 -21.87
CA ARG A 290 -17.89 5.75 -21.61
C ARG A 290 -17.86 4.37 -22.24
N ASP A 291 -18.92 3.58 -22.06
CA ASP A 291 -18.94 2.18 -22.47
C ASP A 291 -19.01 2.03 -24.01
N ALA A 292 -19.52 3.03 -24.73
CA ALA A 292 -19.47 3.06 -26.21
C ALA A 292 -18.04 3.30 -26.72
N TRP A 293 -17.23 4.06 -25.98
CA TRP A 293 -15.80 4.20 -26.26
C TRP A 293 -15.03 2.92 -25.89
N CYS A 294 -15.35 2.28 -24.76
CA CYS A 294 -14.74 1.00 -24.38
C CYS A 294 -14.96 -0.06 -25.46
N ALA A 295 -16.17 -0.18 -26.03
CA ALA A 295 -16.46 -1.10 -27.12
C ALA A 295 -15.57 -0.89 -28.37
N LEU A 296 -15.04 0.32 -28.57
CA LEU A 296 -14.17 0.67 -29.71
C LEU A 296 -12.67 0.51 -29.39
N LEU A 297 -12.26 0.84 -28.15
CA LEU A 297 -10.87 1.09 -27.77
C LEU A 297 -10.31 0.06 -26.78
N GLU A 298 -11.15 -0.50 -25.89
CA GLU A 298 -10.68 -1.42 -24.85
C GLU A 298 -10.14 -2.73 -25.45
N GLY A 299 -9.07 -3.26 -24.85
CA GLY A 299 -8.41 -4.48 -25.34
C GLY A 299 -7.57 -4.29 -26.60
N THR A 300 -7.37 -3.05 -27.05
CA THR A 300 -6.51 -2.69 -28.18
C THR A 300 -5.24 -1.99 -27.69
N ASP A 301 -4.25 -1.86 -28.57
CA ASP A 301 -3.00 -1.16 -28.26
C ASP A 301 -3.15 0.38 -28.21
N ALA A 302 -4.39 0.91 -28.20
CA ALA A 302 -4.66 2.34 -28.04
C ALA A 302 -4.52 2.83 -26.58
N CYS A 303 -4.23 1.93 -25.63
CA CYS A 303 -3.98 2.24 -24.22
C CYS A 303 -5.13 3.02 -23.55
N VAL A 304 -6.36 2.52 -23.69
CA VAL A 304 -7.57 3.11 -23.10
C VAL A 304 -8.25 2.11 -22.17
N ALA A 305 -8.69 2.59 -21.00
CA ALA A 305 -9.47 1.82 -20.04
C ALA A 305 -10.58 2.69 -19.40
N PRO A 306 -11.70 2.09 -18.97
CA PRO A 306 -12.68 2.81 -18.17
C PRO A 306 -12.11 3.18 -16.81
N VAL A 307 -12.42 4.40 -16.32
CA VAL A 307 -12.28 4.74 -14.90
C VAL A 307 -13.49 4.15 -14.20
N LEU A 308 -13.26 3.18 -13.33
CA LEU A 308 -14.28 2.42 -12.62
C LEU A 308 -14.38 2.91 -11.17
N ASP A 309 -15.60 2.97 -10.65
CA ASP A 309 -15.83 3.13 -9.21
C ASP A 309 -15.63 1.80 -8.45
N MET A 310 -15.85 1.82 -7.13
CA MET A 310 -15.65 0.65 -6.26
C MET A 310 -16.69 -0.46 -6.49
N ASP A 311 -17.84 -0.17 -7.09
CA ASP A 311 -18.89 -1.15 -7.39
C ASP A 311 -18.65 -1.79 -8.77
N GLU A 312 -18.17 -1.01 -9.73
CA GLU A 312 -17.85 -1.45 -11.08
C GLU A 312 -16.55 -2.27 -11.15
N ALA A 313 -15.52 -1.89 -10.38
CA ALA A 313 -14.21 -2.52 -10.47
C ALA A 313 -14.21 -4.04 -10.21
N PRO A 314 -14.92 -4.57 -9.18
CA PRO A 314 -15.05 -6.01 -8.97
C PRO A 314 -15.78 -6.75 -10.10
N GLN A 315 -16.68 -6.06 -10.81
CA GLN A 315 -17.52 -6.65 -11.85
C GLN A 315 -16.86 -6.65 -13.24
N HIS A 316 -15.81 -5.85 -13.45
CA HIS A 316 -15.11 -5.76 -14.72
C HIS A 316 -14.63 -7.14 -15.20
N PRO A 317 -14.87 -7.54 -16.49
CA PRO A 317 -14.53 -8.87 -16.98
C PRO A 317 -13.05 -9.27 -16.74
N HIS A 318 -12.12 -8.33 -16.92
CA HIS A 318 -10.70 -8.57 -16.64
C HIS A 318 -10.42 -8.85 -15.16
N ASN A 319 -11.06 -8.12 -14.24
CA ASN A 319 -10.88 -8.30 -12.81
C ASN A 319 -11.51 -9.59 -12.31
N ARG A 320 -12.68 -9.96 -12.84
CA ARG A 320 -13.33 -11.26 -12.59
C ARG A 320 -12.47 -12.42 -13.07
N ALA A 321 -11.97 -12.36 -14.32
CA ALA A 321 -11.12 -13.40 -14.89
C ALA A 321 -9.80 -13.58 -14.11
N ARG A 322 -9.27 -12.49 -13.55
CA ARG A 322 -8.06 -12.51 -12.73
C ARG A 322 -8.32 -12.89 -11.26
N GLY A 323 -9.56 -12.83 -10.77
CA GLY A 323 -9.82 -12.87 -9.33
C GLY A 323 -9.09 -11.74 -8.60
N THR A 324 -9.14 -10.51 -9.14
CA THR A 324 -8.51 -9.33 -8.51
C THR A 324 -9.20 -8.98 -7.20
N PHE A 325 -10.52 -9.21 -7.13
CA PHE A 325 -11.32 -9.02 -5.93
C PHE A 325 -11.89 -10.37 -5.49
N ILE A 326 -12.06 -10.53 -4.19
CA ILE A 326 -12.63 -11.70 -3.52
C ILE A 326 -13.67 -11.24 -2.50
N GLU A 327 -14.52 -12.16 -2.08
CA GLU A 327 -15.45 -11.95 -0.97
C GLU A 327 -15.00 -12.76 0.24
N VAL A 328 -14.94 -12.12 1.41
CA VAL A 328 -14.71 -12.80 2.69
C VAL A 328 -15.68 -12.21 3.70
N ASN A 329 -16.44 -13.07 4.38
CA ASN A 329 -17.47 -12.67 5.33
C ASN A 329 -18.46 -11.62 4.77
N GLY A 330 -18.82 -11.73 3.48
CA GLY A 330 -19.72 -10.80 2.81
C GLY A 330 -19.10 -9.44 2.41
N VAL A 331 -17.80 -9.25 2.63
CA VAL A 331 -17.07 -8.02 2.25
C VAL A 331 -16.28 -8.26 0.97
N THR A 332 -16.57 -7.48 -0.07
CA THR A 332 -15.75 -7.45 -1.30
C THR A 332 -14.45 -6.70 -1.02
N GLN A 333 -13.31 -7.33 -1.33
CA GLN A 333 -11.99 -6.79 -1.03
C GLN A 333 -10.93 -7.26 -2.05
N PRO A 334 -9.78 -6.58 -2.18
CA PRO A 334 -8.70 -7.03 -3.04
C PRO A 334 -8.13 -8.41 -2.62
N ALA A 335 -7.84 -9.27 -3.59
CA ALA A 335 -7.18 -10.56 -3.34
C ALA A 335 -5.70 -10.38 -2.93
N PRO A 336 -5.10 -11.37 -2.23
CA PRO A 336 -3.66 -11.39 -1.96
C PRO A 336 -2.79 -11.21 -3.20
N VAL A 337 -1.67 -10.49 -3.02
CA VAL A 337 -0.65 -10.24 -4.06
C VAL A 337 0.78 -10.45 -3.52
N PRO A 338 1.75 -10.83 -4.37
CA PRO A 338 1.60 -11.23 -5.76
C PRO A 338 1.06 -12.66 -5.91
N ARG A 339 0.79 -13.09 -7.15
CA ARG A 339 0.35 -14.47 -7.45
C ARG A 339 1.56 -15.39 -7.65
N PHE A 340 1.53 -16.55 -7.03
CA PHE A 340 2.61 -17.55 -7.09
C PHE A 340 2.18 -18.77 -7.90
N SER A 341 3.06 -19.31 -8.74
CA SER A 341 2.77 -20.51 -9.54
C SER A 341 2.82 -21.82 -8.75
N ARG A 342 3.48 -21.84 -7.58
CA ARG A 342 3.68 -23.05 -6.76
C ARG A 342 3.16 -22.91 -5.33
N THR A 343 3.56 -21.84 -4.64
CA THR A 343 3.20 -21.58 -3.24
C THR A 343 2.00 -20.65 -3.17
N VAL A 344 0.88 -21.08 -3.73
CA VAL A 344 -0.36 -20.28 -3.71
C VAL A 344 -0.84 -20.16 -2.25
N PRO A 345 -1.01 -18.94 -1.71
CA PRO A 345 -1.58 -18.77 -0.37
C PRO A 345 -3.01 -19.31 -0.26
N GLY A 346 -3.44 -19.59 0.97
CA GLY A 346 -4.84 -19.93 1.25
C GLY A 346 -5.79 -18.77 0.97
N GLN A 347 -7.10 -19.04 0.96
CA GLN A 347 -8.09 -17.97 0.95
C GLN A 347 -7.97 -17.16 2.24
N PRO A 348 -8.00 -15.80 2.16
CA PRO A 348 -7.97 -14.99 3.36
C PRO A 348 -9.13 -15.28 4.30
N VAL A 349 -8.83 -15.29 5.59
CA VAL A 349 -9.82 -15.31 6.66
C VAL A 349 -10.02 -13.86 7.11
N GLY A 350 -11.27 -13.45 7.29
CA GLY A 350 -11.61 -12.09 7.70
C GLY A 350 -11.03 -11.73 9.08
N PRO A 351 -11.07 -10.45 9.47
CA PRO A 351 -10.63 -10.03 10.80
C PRO A 351 -11.33 -10.84 11.88
N ALA A 352 -10.56 -11.34 12.84
CA ALA A 352 -11.07 -12.10 13.97
C ALA A 352 -11.19 -11.20 15.20
N PRO A 353 -12.21 -11.38 16.06
CA PRO A 353 -12.18 -10.79 17.39
C PRO A 353 -10.99 -11.37 18.18
N ALA A 354 -10.61 -10.68 19.26
CA ALA A 354 -9.59 -11.18 20.18
C ALA A 354 -9.92 -12.62 20.63
N GLU A 355 -9.00 -13.55 20.37
CA GLU A 355 -9.14 -14.93 20.80
C GLU A 355 -8.88 -15.06 22.31
N ALA A 356 -9.42 -16.11 22.93
CA ALA A 356 -9.08 -16.43 24.30
C ALA A 356 -7.56 -16.65 24.41
N ALA A 357 -6.89 -15.93 25.32
CA ALA A 357 -5.43 -15.94 25.44
C ALA A 357 -4.85 -17.36 25.49
N ALA A 358 -5.51 -18.28 26.19
CA ALA A 358 -5.09 -19.67 26.30
C ALA A 358 -4.92 -20.38 24.93
N VAL A 359 -5.79 -20.08 23.95
CA VAL A 359 -5.73 -20.68 22.61
C VAL A 359 -4.53 -20.17 21.83
N VAL A 360 -4.34 -18.85 21.83
CA VAL A 360 -3.20 -18.19 21.16
C VAL A 360 -1.88 -18.67 21.77
N LEU A 361 -1.77 -18.66 23.10
CA LEU A 361 -0.54 -19.07 23.79
C LEU A 361 -0.19 -20.53 23.52
N ALA A 362 -1.19 -21.43 23.49
CA ALA A 362 -0.96 -22.83 23.14
C ALA A 362 -0.40 -23.00 21.72
N ARG A 363 -0.94 -22.27 20.72
CA ARG A 363 -0.41 -22.30 19.33
C ARG A 363 1.03 -21.81 19.24
N TRP A 364 1.39 -20.82 20.05
CA TRP A 364 2.74 -20.26 20.11
C TRP A 364 3.70 -21.06 21.00
N GLY A 365 3.22 -22.11 21.68
CA GLY A 365 4.02 -22.93 22.58
C GLY A 365 4.43 -22.20 23.86
N VAL A 366 3.60 -21.26 24.32
CA VAL A 366 3.76 -20.51 25.56
C VAL A 366 2.80 -21.09 26.60
N ALA A 367 3.31 -21.41 27.79
CA ALA A 367 2.49 -21.97 28.85
C ALA A 367 1.47 -20.94 29.36
N VAL A 368 0.20 -21.36 29.44
CA VAL A 368 -0.84 -20.58 30.11
C VAL A 368 -0.56 -20.67 31.61
N ARG A 369 -0.18 -19.56 32.26
CA ARG A 369 -0.16 -19.55 33.73
C ARG A 369 -1.61 -19.68 34.22
N PRO A 370 -1.88 -20.50 35.24
CA PRO A 370 -3.16 -20.45 35.93
C PRO A 370 -3.41 -19.00 36.35
N MET A 371 -4.60 -18.46 36.06
CA MET A 371 -5.02 -17.20 36.67
C MET A 371 -5.17 -17.46 38.17
N ASP A 372 -4.44 -16.71 38.99
CA ASP A 372 -4.67 -16.63 40.44
C ASP A 372 -5.97 -15.86 40.74
#